data_AF-A0A846PH69-F1
#
_entry.id   AF-A0A846PH69-F1
#
_cell.length_a   1.000
_cell.length_b   1.000
_cell.length_c   1.000
_cell.angle_alpha   90.00
_cell.angle_beta   90.00
_cell.angle_gamma   90.00
#
_symmetry.space_group_name_H-M   'P 1'
#
loop_
_entity.id
_entity.type
_entity.pdbx_description
1 polymer ?
#
loop_
_entity_poly.entity_id
_entity_poly.type
_entity_poly.pdbx_seq_one_letter_code
_entity_poly.pdbx_strand_id
1 'polypeptide(L)'
;GIVGPEKPIINGVRDVVEKETSIPMICPTKRFAIERSKVAQRHLFQRIAPEVNPKFKIFDPKNYHSLEHVRKIVYAWLDELDDKVAVKPDRPAAGKGVGVWGDHFNTRQQIWEHFLANYQHGPVII
;
A
#
# COMPACT_ATOMS: atom_id res chain seq x y z
N GLY A 1 -9.30 17.13 -21.59
CA GLY A 1 -9.10 17.71 -20.24
C GLY A 1 -7.91 17.08 -19.55
N ILE A 2 -7.50 17.63 -18.41
CA ILE A 2 -6.40 17.08 -17.57
C ILE A 2 -6.97 16.80 -16.18
N VAL A 3 -6.59 15.67 -15.59
CA VAL A 3 -6.92 15.34 -14.19
C VAL A 3 -5.63 15.29 -13.40
N GLY A 4 -5.45 16.23 -12.47
CA GLY A 4 -4.27 16.29 -11.61
C GLY A 4 -4.33 15.32 -10.43
N PRO A 5 -5.37 15.39 -9.57
CA PRO A 5 -5.42 14.58 -8.35
C PRO A 5 -5.60 13.08 -8.61
N GLU A 6 -4.97 12.26 -7.79
CA GLU A 6 -4.95 10.80 -7.87
C GLU A 6 -6.31 10.16 -7.61
N LYS A 7 -7.10 10.69 -6.67
CA LYS A 7 -8.39 10.09 -6.27
C LYS A 7 -9.40 10.04 -7.43
N PRO A 8 -9.64 11.11 -8.20
CA PRO A 8 -10.40 11.07 -9.44
C PRO A 8 -9.89 10.06 -10.47
N ILE A 9 -8.55 9.95 -10.64
CA ILE A 9 -7.93 9.01 -11.58
C ILE A 9 -8.23 7.56 -11.17
N ILE A 10 -8.00 7.24 -9.89
CA ILE A 10 -8.28 5.91 -9.31
C ILE A 10 -9.77 5.54 -9.43
N ASN A 11 -10.66 6.52 -9.31
CA ASN A 11 -12.10 6.31 -9.45
C ASN A 11 -12.56 6.14 -10.90
N GLY A 12 -11.71 6.45 -11.90
CA GLY A 12 -11.99 6.27 -13.31
C GLY A 12 -12.67 7.46 -13.98
N VAL A 13 -12.35 8.69 -13.56
CA VAL A 13 -12.90 9.90 -14.19
C VAL A 13 -12.63 9.95 -15.70
N ARG A 14 -11.45 9.52 -16.14
CA ARG A 14 -11.13 9.41 -17.58
C ARG A 14 -12.13 8.51 -18.30
N ASP A 15 -12.31 7.28 -17.80
CA ASP A 15 -13.17 6.27 -18.42
C ASP A 15 -14.60 6.79 -18.61
N VAL A 16 -15.13 7.50 -17.61
CA VAL A 16 -16.47 8.09 -17.67
C VAL A 16 -16.53 9.26 -18.66
N VAL A 17 -15.61 10.23 -18.57
CA VAL A 17 -15.65 11.42 -19.43
C VAL A 17 -15.46 11.06 -20.91
N GLU A 18 -14.47 10.23 -21.23
CA GLU A 18 -14.22 9.81 -22.62
C GLU A 18 -15.40 9.04 -23.19
N LYS A 19 -16.03 8.15 -22.40
CA LYS A 19 -17.21 7.37 -22.83
C LYS A 19 -18.44 8.24 -23.07
N GLU A 20 -18.76 9.16 -22.16
CA GLU A 20 -20.02 9.91 -22.20
C GLU A 20 -19.95 11.17 -23.08
N THR A 21 -18.75 11.71 -23.33
CA THR A 21 -18.59 13.01 -24.01
C THR A 21 -17.66 12.98 -25.23
N SER A 22 -16.93 11.88 -25.45
CA SER A 22 -15.85 11.80 -26.45
C SER A 22 -14.72 12.83 -26.28
N ILE A 23 -14.67 13.55 -25.14
CA ILE A 23 -13.59 14.49 -24.84
C ILE A 23 -12.38 13.71 -24.31
N PRO A 24 -11.20 13.79 -24.96
CA PRO A 24 -10.01 13.08 -24.54
C PRO A 24 -9.47 13.61 -23.21
N MET A 25 -8.96 12.70 -22.36
CA MET A 25 -8.46 13.03 -21.01
C MET A 25 -7.00 12.61 -20.83
N ILE A 26 -6.19 13.53 -20.28
CA ILE A 26 -4.78 13.29 -19.94
C ILE A 26 -4.71 12.82 -18.49
N CYS A 27 -4.84 11.51 -18.29
CA CYS A 27 -4.49 10.74 -17.09
C CYS A 27 -4.64 9.22 -17.39
N PRO A 28 -4.18 8.30 -16.54
CA PRO A 28 -4.44 6.87 -16.72
C PRO A 28 -5.95 6.52 -16.70
N THR A 29 -6.34 5.46 -17.40
CA THR A 29 -7.66 4.85 -17.18
C THR A 29 -7.69 4.12 -15.84
N LYS A 30 -8.88 3.80 -15.33
CA LYS A 30 -9.07 3.09 -14.06
C LYS A 30 -8.30 1.76 -14.00
N ARG A 31 -8.18 1.08 -15.13
CA ARG A 31 -7.40 -0.17 -15.27
C ARG A 31 -5.92 0.04 -15.00
N PHE A 32 -5.36 1.18 -15.43
CA PHE A 32 -3.93 1.51 -15.33
C PHE A 32 -3.61 2.44 -14.16
N ALA A 33 -4.58 2.80 -13.32
CA ALA A 33 -4.37 3.54 -12.07
C ALA A 33 -3.72 2.64 -10.99
N ILE A 34 -2.46 2.26 -11.20
CA ILE A 34 -1.71 1.32 -10.33
C ILE A 34 -1.52 1.85 -8.90
N GLU A 35 -1.58 3.17 -8.70
CA GLU A 35 -1.47 3.82 -7.39
C GLU A 35 -2.56 3.36 -6.41
N ARG A 36 -3.66 2.81 -6.91
CA ARG A 36 -4.78 2.32 -6.09
C ARG A 36 -4.41 1.21 -5.10
N SER A 37 -3.30 0.50 -5.32
CA SER A 37 -2.88 -0.63 -4.47
C SER A 37 -1.37 -0.83 -4.51
N LYS A 38 -0.71 -0.66 -3.36
CA LYS A 38 0.71 -0.97 -3.19
C LYS A 38 0.98 -2.47 -3.30
N VAL A 39 0.03 -3.31 -2.87
CA VAL A 39 0.10 -4.77 -3.05
C VAL A 39 0.15 -5.14 -4.53
N ALA A 40 -0.73 -4.55 -5.35
CA ALA A 40 -0.73 -4.79 -6.79
C ALA A 40 0.60 -4.35 -7.44
N GLN A 41 1.16 -3.22 -7.01
CA GLN A 41 2.48 -2.76 -7.47
C GLN A 41 3.57 -3.77 -7.11
N ARG A 42 3.58 -4.29 -5.88
CA ARG A 42 4.59 -5.27 -5.43
C ARG A 42 4.52 -6.57 -6.19
N HIS A 43 3.32 -7.08 -6.46
CA HIS A 43 3.15 -8.26 -7.32
C HIS A 43 3.50 -7.97 -8.79
N LEU A 44 3.32 -6.74 -9.27
CA LEU A 44 3.80 -6.34 -10.59
C LEU A 44 5.34 -6.38 -10.64
N PHE A 45 6.02 -5.69 -9.73
CA PHE A 45 7.48 -5.70 -9.64
C PHE A 45 8.05 -7.11 -9.48
N GLN A 46 7.45 -7.94 -8.62
CA GLN A 46 7.89 -9.33 -8.45
C GLN A 46 7.89 -10.14 -9.76
N ARG A 47 6.99 -9.80 -10.70
CA ARG A 47 6.87 -10.49 -11.99
C ARG A 47 7.79 -9.93 -13.07
N ILE A 48 8.06 -8.63 -13.07
CA ILE A 48 8.74 -7.95 -14.20
C ILE A 48 10.14 -7.45 -13.88
N ALA A 49 10.43 -7.17 -12.62
CA ALA A 49 11.69 -6.61 -12.14
C ALA A 49 11.88 -6.95 -10.64
N PRO A 50 11.98 -8.25 -10.28
CA PRO A 50 12.08 -8.68 -8.88
C PRO A 50 13.33 -8.14 -8.17
N GLU A 51 14.41 -7.87 -8.91
CA GLU A 51 15.68 -7.36 -8.40
C GLU A 51 15.58 -5.94 -7.82
N VAL A 52 14.60 -5.14 -8.25
CA VAL A 52 14.33 -3.80 -7.71
C VAL A 52 13.18 -3.78 -6.71
N ASN A 53 12.63 -4.94 -6.35
CA ASN A 53 11.52 -5.04 -5.41
C ASN A 53 12.03 -5.33 -3.99
N PRO A 54 11.97 -4.35 -3.06
CA PRO A 54 12.23 -4.62 -1.64
C PRO A 54 11.49 -5.87 -1.15
N LYS A 55 12.16 -6.69 -0.33
CA LYS A 55 11.50 -7.79 0.40
C LYS A 55 10.28 -7.22 1.11
N PHE A 56 9.16 -7.92 1.01
CA PHE A 56 7.91 -7.46 1.57
C PHE A 56 7.04 -8.61 2.03
N LYS A 57 6.18 -8.34 3.00
CA LYS A 57 5.11 -9.23 3.42
C LYS A 57 3.79 -8.46 3.53
N ILE A 58 2.71 -9.13 3.14
CA ILE A 58 1.36 -8.57 3.16
C ILE A 58 0.61 -9.15 4.36
N PHE A 59 0.04 -8.26 5.14
CA PHE A 59 -0.79 -8.58 6.29
C PHE A 59 -2.22 -8.12 5.98
N ASP A 60 -3.04 -9.03 5.47
CA ASP A 60 -4.47 -8.79 5.25
C ASP A 60 -5.26 -9.25 6.48
N PRO A 61 -6.07 -8.38 7.13
CA PRO A 61 -6.96 -8.75 8.23
C PRO A 61 -7.78 -10.02 8.01
N LYS A 62 -8.13 -10.34 6.76
CA LYS A 62 -8.90 -11.54 6.40
C LYS A 62 -8.14 -12.85 6.59
N ASN A 63 -6.81 -12.81 6.68
CA ASN A 63 -5.94 -13.98 6.75
C ASN A 63 -5.54 -14.37 8.18
N TYR A 64 -5.96 -13.61 9.20
CA TYR A 64 -5.53 -13.83 10.58
C TYR A 64 -6.70 -13.91 11.55
N HIS A 65 -6.64 -14.87 12.47
CA HIS A 65 -7.72 -15.16 13.41
C HIS A 65 -7.70 -14.29 14.67
N SER A 66 -6.58 -13.65 15.01
CA SER A 66 -6.44 -12.78 16.18
C SER A 66 -5.31 -11.76 16.03
N LEU A 67 -5.38 -10.67 16.82
CA LEU A 67 -4.31 -9.67 16.89
C LEU A 67 -3.00 -10.25 17.44
N GLU A 68 -3.07 -11.19 18.37
CA GLU A 68 -1.89 -11.86 18.90
C GLU A 68 -1.18 -12.69 17.81
N HIS A 69 -1.95 -13.42 17.01
CA HIS A 69 -1.41 -14.23 15.92
C HIS A 69 -0.69 -13.37 14.88
N VAL A 70 -1.33 -12.29 14.41
CA VAL A 70 -0.68 -11.39 13.44
C VAL A 70 0.52 -10.67 14.05
N ARG A 71 0.47 -10.30 15.34
CA ARG A 71 1.62 -9.69 16.05
C ARG A 71 2.83 -10.60 16.04
N LYS A 72 2.66 -11.88 16.36
CA LYS A 72 3.74 -12.88 16.33
C LYS A 72 4.38 -12.96 14.94
N ILE A 73 3.57 -12.95 13.88
CA ILE A 73 4.06 -13.04 12.50
C ILE A 73 4.74 -11.75 12.05
N VAL A 74 4.23 -10.58 12.47
CA VAL A 74 4.90 -9.29 12.24
C VAL A 74 6.28 -9.32 12.91
N TYR A 75 6.38 -9.70 14.18
CA TYR A 75 7.65 -9.67 14.91
C TYR A 75 8.67 -10.64 14.31
N ALA A 76 8.25 -11.84 13.90
CA ALA A 76 9.11 -12.77 13.18
C ALA A 76 9.60 -12.19 11.84
N TRP A 77 8.76 -11.43 11.13
CA TRP A 77 9.18 -10.75 9.90
C TRP A 77 10.16 -9.59 10.18
N LEU A 78 10.00 -8.88 11.30
CA LEU A 78 10.93 -7.84 11.72
C LEU A 78 12.31 -8.42 12.08
N ASP A 79 12.37 -9.61 12.67
CA ASP A 79 13.62 -10.33 12.92
C ASP A 79 14.42 -10.57 11.62
N GLU A 80 13.73 -10.92 10.53
CA GLU A 80 14.35 -11.13 9.22
C GLU A 80 14.89 -9.83 8.57
N LEU A 81 14.40 -8.67 9.02
CA LEU A 81 14.70 -7.37 8.44
C LEU A 81 15.53 -6.46 9.36
N ASP A 82 15.99 -6.97 10.52
CA ASP A 82 16.74 -6.19 11.52
C ASP A 82 16.00 -4.89 11.89
N ASP A 83 14.66 -4.99 12.02
CA ASP A 83 13.71 -3.90 12.29
C ASP A 83 13.67 -2.74 11.25
N LYS A 84 14.54 -2.76 10.23
CA LYS A 84 14.70 -1.71 9.21
C LYS A 84 13.62 -1.80 8.14
N VAL A 85 12.42 -1.38 8.50
CA VAL A 85 11.22 -1.56 7.69
C VAL A 85 10.48 -0.25 7.37
N ALA A 86 9.61 -0.32 6.36
CA ALA A 86 8.58 0.68 6.12
C ALA A 86 7.20 0.03 6.20
N VAL A 87 6.32 0.56 7.05
CA VAL A 87 4.96 0.07 7.21
C VAL A 87 4.02 0.95 6.40
N LYS A 88 3.22 0.37 5.49
CA LYS A 88 2.36 1.13 4.57
C LYS A 88 0.98 0.48 4.42
N PRO A 89 -0.13 1.24 4.40
CA PRO A 89 -1.43 0.71 3.99
C PRO A 89 -1.42 0.41 2.48
N ASP A 90 -2.16 -0.62 2.04
CA ASP A 90 -2.28 -0.97 0.62
C ASP A 90 -2.85 0.18 -0.21
N ARG A 91 -4.00 0.72 0.21
CA ARG A 91 -4.69 1.83 -0.49
C ARG A 91 -4.06 3.19 -0.15
N PRO A 92 -4.22 4.20 -1.03
CA PRO A 92 -3.84 5.58 -0.71
C PRO A 92 -4.57 6.10 0.52
N ALA A 93 -3.86 6.80 1.38
CA ALA A 93 -4.37 7.42 2.60
C ALA A 93 -3.98 8.90 2.68
N ALA A 94 -4.02 9.60 1.53
CA ALA A 94 -3.68 11.02 1.39
C ALA A 94 -2.32 11.40 2.00
N GLY A 95 -1.29 10.58 1.72
CA GLY A 95 0.06 10.76 2.25
C GLY A 95 0.24 10.37 3.72
N LYS A 96 -0.83 9.99 4.44
CA LYS A 96 -0.77 9.50 5.82
C LYS A 96 -0.67 7.98 5.84
N GLY A 97 -0.24 7.42 6.98
CA GLY A 97 -0.21 5.97 7.21
C GLY A 97 1.08 5.26 6.77
N VAL A 98 1.99 5.93 6.05
CA VAL A 98 3.36 5.40 5.87
C VAL A 98 4.18 5.73 7.12
N GLY A 99 4.94 4.76 7.61
CA GLY A 99 5.93 4.96 8.66
C GLY A 99 7.21 4.21 8.31
N VAL A 100 8.37 4.76 8.70
CA VAL A 100 9.70 4.25 8.33
C VAL A 100 10.59 4.18 9.56
N TRP A 101 11.36 3.09 9.69
CA TRP A 101 12.35 2.91 10.77
C TRP A 101 13.40 4.02 10.76
N GLY A 102 13.73 4.55 11.94
CA GLY A 102 14.71 5.62 12.12
C GLY A 102 14.15 7.03 11.86
N ASP A 103 12.91 7.14 11.37
CA ASP A 103 12.23 8.42 11.13
C ASP A 103 10.96 8.50 11.99
N HIS A 104 10.00 7.61 11.73
CA HIS A 104 8.71 7.60 12.41
C HIS A 104 8.69 6.72 13.67
N PHE A 105 9.55 5.70 13.71
CA PHE A 105 9.65 4.77 14.82
C PHE A 105 11.08 4.26 15.01
N ASN A 106 11.44 4.02 16.27
CA ASN A 106 12.75 3.54 16.71
C ASN A 106 12.64 2.30 17.62
N THR A 107 11.43 1.77 17.80
CA THR A 107 11.18 0.54 18.57
C THR A 107 10.14 -0.34 17.88
N ARG A 108 10.19 -1.66 18.13
CA ARG A 108 9.18 -2.62 17.65
C ARG A 108 7.77 -2.33 18.16
N GLN A 109 7.65 -1.74 19.35
CA GLN A 109 6.36 -1.32 19.88
C GLN A 109 5.76 -0.20 19.02
N GLN A 110 6.56 0.81 18.64
CA GLN A 110 6.09 1.89 17.77
C GLN A 110 5.76 1.38 16.36
N ILE A 111 6.56 0.44 15.81
CA ILE A 111 6.20 -0.26 14.57
C ILE A 111 4.82 -0.91 14.70
N TRP A 112 4.60 -1.64 15.79
CA TRP A 112 3.36 -2.35 16.04
C TRP A 112 2.14 -1.43 16.18
N GLU A 113 2.28 -0.32 16.90
CA GLU A 113 1.23 0.69 17.05
C GLU A 113 0.85 1.31 15.69
N HIS A 114 1.86 1.69 14.90
CA HIS A 114 1.65 2.23 13.55
C HIS A 114 1.07 1.20 12.58
N PHE A 115 1.53 -0.06 12.67
CA PHE A 115 0.96 -1.18 11.94
C PHE A 115 -0.52 -1.35 12.28
N LEU A 116 -0.86 -1.40 13.56
CA LEU A 116 -2.22 -1.64 14.02
C LEU A 116 -3.18 -0.53 13.58
N ALA A 117 -2.74 0.73 13.63
CA ALA A 117 -3.51 1.87 13.15
C ALA A 117 -3.89 1.73 11.65
N ASN A 118 -2.98 1.23 10.81
CA ASN A 118 -3.28 0.96 9.40
C ASN A 118 -4.11 -0.32 9.21
N TYR A 119 -3.81 -1.36 9.99
CA TYR A 119 -4.38 -2.70 9.85
C TYR A 119 -5.89 -2.73 10.12
N GLN A 120 -6.40 -1.86 10.99
CA GLN A 120 -7.84 -1.69 11.22
C GLN A 120 -8.60 -1.22 9.98
N HIS A 121 -7.92 -0.61 9.01
CA HIS A 121 -8.52 -0.08 7.79
C HIS A 121 -8.33 -0.97 6.56
N GLY A 122 -7.53 -2.03 6.65
CA GLY A 122 -7.32 -2.98 5.55
C GLY A 122 -5.91 -3.57 5.51
N PRO A 123 -5.51 -4.15 4.36
CA PRO A 123 -4.20 -4.78 4.22
C PRO A 123 -3.05 -3.80 4.42
N VAL A 124 -2.03 -4.26 5.14
CA VAL A 124 -0.77 -3.53 5.40
C VAL A 124 0.38 -4.28 4.77
N ILE A 125 1.32 -3.54 4.21
CA ILE A 125 2.59 -4.07 3.71
C ILE A 125 3.73 -3.60 4.61
N ILE A 126 4.62 -4.54 4.95
CA ILE A 126 5.90 -4.29 5.60
C ILE A 126 6.99 -4.78 4.66
#